data_AF-A0A947Z0L7-F1
#
_entry.id   AF-A0A947Z0L7-F1
#
_cell.length_a   1.000
_cell.length_b   1.000
_cell.length_c   1.000
_cell.angle_alpha   90.00
_cell.angle_beta   90.00
_cell.angle_gamma   90.00
#
_symmetry.space_group_name_H-M   'P 1'
#
loop_
_entity.id
_entity.type
_entity.pdbx_description
1 polymer ?
#
loop_
_entity_poly.entity_id
_entity_poly.type
_entity_poly.pdbx_seq_one_letter_code
_entity_poly.pdbx_strand_id
1 'polypeptide(L)'
;MKNLFVLVSVMALAFTGCKKGKEEKKVENKPVKPDVMKPEVKKPEEKKPEVKKPEVKKPEEKKPEVKKPEEKKPVVAVVVPAEKDMPETMYLSSKFVTSDKKIKDDIKKQMEAMNKFIAGSKGKIKSVGAPMVCYYNKDMKKLQGELFFAVEKECKGKGAIKFSKVKARKVLAMVHKGPYEKLMDTYNAMTKFVTEKKLEVVKDLACEVYQNDPSKVKPEELKTEVFFEIAPAKKDDKKDAKKDAKAPAAKKPVAKKK
;
A
#
# COMPACT_ATOMS: atom_id res chain seq x y z
N MET A 1 -3.83 -8.90 -18.12
CA MET A 1 -2.56 -8.13 -18.21
C MET A 1 -2.77 -6.65 -18.55
N LYS A 2 -3.16 -6.23 -19.77
CA LYS A 2 -3.27 -4.80 -20.15
C LYS A 2 -3.91 -3.89 -19.08
N ASN A 3 -5.04 -4.33 -18.51
CA ASN A 3 -5.79 -3.56 -17.49
C ASN A 3 -5.06 -3.42 -16.14
N LEU A 4 -4.17 -4.35 -15.76
CA LEU A 4 -3.43 -4.27 -14.50
C LEU A 4 -2.37 -3.14 -14.56
N PHE A 5 -1.75 -2.97 -15.73
CA PHE A 5 -0.86 -1.83 -16.01
C PHE A 5 -1.59 -0.47 -15.90
N VAL A 6 -2.90 -0.45 -16.18
CA VAL A 6 -3.75 0.74 -16.00
C VAL A 6 -4.11 0.97 -14.52
N LEU A 7 -4.34 -0.07 -13.71
CA LEU A 7 -4.49 0.08 -12.24
C LEU A 7 -3.26 0.79 -11.66
N VAL A 8 -2.08 0.30 -12.08
CA VAL A 8 -0.78 0.84 -11.70
C VAL A 8 -0.65 2.30 -12.12
N SER A 9 -0.87 2.62 -13.40
CA SER A 9 -0.76 4.00 -13.90
C SER A 9 -1.76 4.98 -13.28
N VAL A 10 -2.92 4.52 -12.82
CA VAL A 10 -3.98 5.38 -12.25
C VAL A 10 -3.80 5.59 -10.74
N MET A 11 -3.40 4.57 -9.99
CA MET A 11 -3.02 4.71 -8.58
C MET A 11 -1.83 5.68 -8.41
N ALA A 12 -0.87 5.68 -9.35
CA ALA A 12 0.30 6.55 -9.29
C ALA A 12 -0.05 8.05 -9.22
N LEU A 13 -1.07 8.46 -9.98
CA LEU A 13 -1.53 9.85 -10.05
C LEU A 13 -2.19 10.33 -8.75
N ALA A 14 -2.73 9.43 -7.93
CA ALA A 14 -3.36 9.78 -6.66
C ALA A 14 -2.35 10.15 -5.56
N PHE A 15 -1.18 9.50 -5.53
CA PHE A 15 -0.17 9.69 -4.48
C PHE A 15 0.91 10.73 -4.81
N THR A 16 1.07 11.13 -6.07
CA THR A 16 2.04 12.19 -6.47
C THR A 16 1.60 13.63 -6.18
N GLY A 17 0.43 13.83 -5.58
CA GLY A 17 -0.27 15.12 -5.51
C GLY A 17 0.27 16.19 -4.55
N CYS A 18 1.59 16.41 -4.41
CA CYS A 18 2.11 17.52 -3.60
C CYS A 18 3.52 18.05 -3.97
N LYS A 19 3.60 19.07 -4.86
CA LYS A 19 4.66 20.11 -4.82
C LYS A 19 4.39 21.29 -5.77
N LYS A 20 4.90 22.47 -5.39
CA LYS A 20 4.63 23.81 -5.95
C LYS A 20 3.17 24.28 -5.76
N GLY A 21 2.88 25.55 -5.52
CA GLY A 21 3.74 26.71 -5.23
C GLY A 21 2.85 27.95 -5.01
N LYS A 22 3.26 28.90 -4.14
CA LYS A 22 2.50 30.15 -3.92
C LYS A 22 2.74 31.15 -5.05
N GLU A 23 1.69 31.87 -5.45
CA GLU A 23 1.74 33.32 -5.64
C GLU A 23 0.37 33.96 -5.36
N GLU A 24 0.34 35.27 -5.14
CA GLU A 24 -0.86 36.06 -4.83
C GLU A 24 -1.34 36.78 -6.10
N LYS A 25 -2.59 37.21 -6.29
CA LYS A 25 -3.37 38.31 -5.64
C LYS A 25 -4.70 38.41 -6.47
N LYS A 26 -5.73 39.23 -6.26
CA LYS A 26 -6.05 40.45 -5.47
C LYS A 26 -7.59 40.51 -5.35
N VAL A 27 -8.14 41.04 -4.25
CA VAL A 27 -9.55 41.48 -4.18
C VAL A 27 -9.62 42.87 -3.54
N GLU A 28 -10.43 43.76 -4.13
CA GLU A 28 -10.80 45.10 -3.68
C GLU A 28 -12.34 45.12 -3.47
N ASN A 29 -12.98 46.00 -2.67
CA ASN A 29 -12.48 47.07 -1.79
C ASN A 29 -13.43 47.21 -0.55
N LYS A 30 -13.16 48.19 0.32
CA LYS A 30 -13.88 48.62 1.55
C LYS A 30 -15.13 49.50 1.23
N PRO A 31 -15.93 50.07 2.19
CA PRO A 31 -15.66 50.46 3.61
C PRO A 31 -16.66 49.82 4.63
N VAL A 32 -16.76 50.12 5.94
CA VAL A 32 -16.78 51.39 6.73
C VAL A 32 -16.16 51.21 8.15
N LYS A 33 -15.94 52.32 8.87
CA LYS A 33 -15.27 52.55 10.18
C LYS A 33 -16.21 53.40 11.10
N PRO A 34 -15.91 53.90 12.34
CA PRO A 34 -14.63 53.99 13.11
C PRO A 34 -14.73 53.58 14.62
N ASP A 35 -13.73 53.72 15.51
CA ASP A 35 -12.25 53.76 15.37
C ASP A 35 -11.48 52.80 16.34
N VAL A 36 -11.19 53.03 17.65
CA VAL A 36 -11.38 54.14 18.63
C VAL A 36 -10.16 54.25 19.59
N MET A 37 -9.70 55.48 19.87
CA MET A 37 -8.73 55.98 20.90
C MET A 37 -7.35 55.29 21.17
N LYS A 38 -6.36 56.16 21.42
CA LYS A 38 -4.95 55.93 21.78
C LYS A 38 -4.62 56.77 23.03
N PRO A 39 -3.60 56.41 23.83
CA PRO A 39 -2.68 57.45 24.31
C PRO A 39 -1.20 57.09 24.13
N GLU A 40 -0.32 58.09 24.27
CA GLU A 40 1.14 58.00 24.10
C GLU A 40 1.86 58.34 25.41
N VAL A 41 3.05 57.77 25.63
CA VAL A 41 4.03 58.23 26.62
C VAL A 41 5.42 58.28 25.98
N LYS A 42 6.26 59.23 26.41
CA LYS A 42 7.47 59.69 25.71
C LYS A 42 8.76 58.95 26.11
N LYS A 43 9.74 59.03 25.20
CA LYS A 43 11.17 58.68 25.35
C LYS A 43 11.93 59.77 26.13
N PRO A 44 12.97 59.41 26.89
CA PRO A 44 14.17 60.24 27.07
C PRO A 44 15.43 59.61 26.46
N GLU A 45 16.45 60.42 26.21
CA GLU A 45 17.82 60.00 25.87
C GLU A 45 18.80 60.64 26.87
N GLU A 46 19.92 59.99 27.19
CA GLU A 46 21.20 60.69 27.20
C GLU A 46 22.42 59.78 26.98
N LYS A 47 23.64 60.30 27.19
CA LYS A 47 24.81 60.07 26.32
C LYS A 47 25.82 59.00 26.77
N LYS A 48 26.57 58.55 25.75
CA LYS A 48 27.77 57.70 25.77
C LYS A 48 29.02 58.47 26.23
N PRO A 49 30.00 57.78 26.84
CA PRO A 49 31.42 58.06 26.58
C PRO A 49 32.17 56.82 26.02
N GLU A 50 33.27 57.05 25.30
CA GLU A 50 34.17 56.02 24.78
C GLU A 50 35.57 56.12 25.40
N VAL A 51 36.19 54.98 25.74
CA VAL A 51 37.66 54.82 25.85
C VAL A 51 38.04 53.46 25.25
N LYS A 52 39.33 53.29 24.90
CA LYS A 52 39.79 52.38 23.81
C LYS A 52 40.11 50.93 24.21
N LYS A 53 40.03 50.08 23.18
CA LYS A 53 40.47 48.68 23.03
C LYS A 53 41.95 48.43 23.40
N PRO A 54 42.28 47.35 24.12
CA PRO A 54 43.54 46.61 23.98
C PRO A 54 43.40 45.42 23.01
N GLU A 55 44.47 45.01 22.35
CA GLU A 55 44.46 43.89 21.40
C GLU A 55 44.92 42.57 22.04
N VAL A 56 44.23 41.46 21.73
CA VAL A 56 44.69 40.09 22.01
C VAL A 56 44.58 39.28 20.72
N LYS A 57 45.60 38.45 20.44
CA LYS A 57 45.74 37.75 19.16
C LYS A 57 44.73 36.61 19.01
N LYS A 58 44.22 36.49 17.78
CA LYS A 58 43.36 35.39 17.29
C LYS A 58 44.00 34.01 17.59
N PRO A 59 43.34 33.12 18.35
CA PRO A 59 43.62 31.68 18.31
C PRO A 59 43.12 31.12 16.97
N GLU A 60 43.94 30.32 16.28
CA GLU A 60 43.46 29.54 15.14
C GLU A 60 42.85 28.23 15.62
N GLU A 61 41.57 28.26 15.98
CA GLU A 61 40.82 27.04 16.21
C GLU A 61 40.79 26.21 14.92
N LYS A 62 41.33 24.99 15.00
CA LYS A 62 41.27 24.03 13.91
C LYS A 62 39.80 23.70 13.63
N LYS A 63 39.29 24.20 12.51
CA LYS A 63 38.01 23.78 11.91
C LYS A 63 37.90 22.25 12.01
N PRO A 64 36.97 21.68 12.80
CA PRO A 64 36.79 20.24 12.81
C PRO A 64 36.35 19.82 11.42
N GLU A 65 37.04 18.84 10.84
CA GLU A 65 36.53 18.16 9.66
C GLU A 65 35.26 17.43 10.06
N VAL A 66 34.12 18.05 9.74
CA VAL A 66 32.84 17.35 9.72
C VAL A 66 32.96 16.27 8.66
N LYS A 67 33.37 15.07 9.08
CA LYS A 67 33.18 13.84 8.32
C LYS A 67 31.69 13.73 8.08
N LYS A 68 31.29 14.19 6.88
CA LYS A 68 29.96 14.01 6.30
C LYS A 68 29.53 12.59 6.67
N PRO A 69 28.42 12.40 7.40
CA PRO A 69 27.89 11.07 7.61
C PRO A 69 27.74 10.43 6.24
N GLU A 70 28.51 9.37 5.98
CA GLU A 70 28.18 8.50 4.86
C GLU A 70 26.83 7.91 5.21
N GLU A 71 25.80 8.50 4.61
CA GLU A 71 24.46 7.97 4.56
C GLU A 71 24.58 6.59 3.92
N LYS A 72 24.77 5.58 4.79
CA LYS A 72 24.75 4.18 4.41
C LYS A 72 23.36 3.96 3.83
N LYS A 73 23.27 4.06 2.49
CA LYS A 73 22.07 3.68 1.74
C LYS A 73 21.63 2.36 2.35
N PRO A 74 20.42 2.28 2.95
CA PRO A 74 19.98 1.02 3.49
C PRO A 74 20.09 0.02 2.36
N VAL A 75 20.78 -1.09 2.59
CA VAL A 75 20.81 -2.19 1.63
C VAL A 75 19.38 -2.70 1.60
N VAL A 76 18.59 -2.18 0.67
CA VAL A 76 17.17 -2.47 0.57
C VAL A 76 17.08 -3.95 0.25
N ALA A 77 16.81 -4.75 1.28
CA ALA A 77 16.57 -6.17 1.12
C ALA A 77 15.46 -6.30 0.09
N VAL A 78 15.81 -6.82 -1.09
CA VAL A 78 14.91 -6.83 -2.25
C VAL A 78 13.78 -7.79 -1.94
N VAL A 79 12.66 -7.26 -1.45
CA VAL A 79 11.44 -8.03 -1.19
C VAL A 79 10.82 -8.37 -2.54
N VAL A 80 11.31 -9.45 -3.15
CA VAL A 80 10.75 -9.98 -4.40
C VAL A 80 9.32 -10.46 -4.14
N PRO A 81 8.37 -10.25 -5.07
CA PRO A 81 7.06 -10.86 -5.00
C PRO A 81 7.15 -12.39 -4.88
N ALA A 82 6.44 -12.98 -3.92
CA ALA A 82 6.48 -14.41 -3.60
C ALA A 82 5.10 -15.04 -3.79
N GLU A 83 5.07 -16.27 -4.30
CA GLU A 83 3.84 -17.06 -4.35
C GLU A 83 3.52 -17.65 -2.98
N LYS A 84 2.24 -17.61 -2.60
CA LYS A 84 1.74 -17.98 -1.27
C LYS A 84 0.34 -18.59 -1.40
N ASP A 85 0.07 -19.64 -0.65
CA ASP A 85 -1.28 -20.18 -0.54
C ASP A 85 -2.02 -19.51 0.63
N MET A 86 -3.22 -18.99 0.36
CA MET A 86 -4.16 -18.57 1.40
C MET A 86 -5.16 -19.71 1.65
N PRO A 87 -5.36 -20.16 2.90
CA PRO A 87 -6.37 -21.17 3.23
C PRO A 87 -7.79 -20.59 3.09
N GLU A 88 -8.80 -21.46 3.08
CA GLU A 88 -10.19 -21.01 3.22
C GLU A 88 -10.34 -20.26 4.55
N THR A 89 -10.83 -19.02 4.46
CA THR A 89 -10.85 -18.08 5.59
C THR A 89 -12.25 -17.50 5.74
N MET A 90 -12.75 -17.47 6.97
CA MET A 90 -14.01 -16.84 7.31
C MET A 90 -13.80 -15.36 7.61
N TYR A 91 -14.64 -14.49 7.07
CA TYR A 91 -14.51 -13.03 7.20
C TYR A 91 -15.81 -12.38 7.64
N LEU A 92 -15.68 -11.34 8.47
CA LEU A 92 -16.60 -10.21 8.46
C LEU A 92 -16.10 -9.17 7.46
N SER A 93 -16.99 -8.60 6.66
CA SER A 93 -16.63 -7.59 5.67
C SER A 93 -17.63 -6.44 5.53
N SER A 94 -17.17 -5.27 5.09
CA SER A 94 -18.02 -4.11 4.77
C SER A 94 -17.55 -3.40 3.49
N LYS A 95 -18.48 -3.25 2.55
CA LYS A 95 -18.27 -2.53 1.28
C LYS A 95 -18.38 -1.01 1.47
N PHE A 96 -17.54 -0.28 0.76
CA PHE A 96 -17.52 1.18 0.77
C PHE A 96 -17.14 1.75 -0.61
N VAL A 97 -17.47 3.03 -0.82
CA VAL A 97 -17.04 3.80 -2.00
C VAL A 97 -16.32 5.04 -1.50
N THR A 98 -15.15 5.33 -2.06
CA THR A 98 -14.27 6.43 -1.64
C THR A 98 -13.61 7.12 -2.84
N SER A 99 -12.65 8.02 -2.61
CA SER A 99 -11.79 8.60 -3.65
C SER A 99 -10.34 8.75 -3.17
N ASP A 100 -9.43 9.00 -4.11
CA ASP A 100 -8.07 9.52 -3.93
C ASP A 100 -7.86 10.35 -2.64
N LYS A 101 -8.70 11.36 -2.42
CA LYS A 101 -8.62 12.35 -1.35
C LYS A 101 -9.23 11.90 -0.01
N LYS A 102 -9.91 10.75 0.02
CA LYS A 102 -10.67 10.26 1.18
C LYS A 102 -10.33 8.83 1.61
N ILE A 103 -9.63 8.07 0.77
CA ILE A 103 -9.36 6.63 0.96
C ILE A 103 -8.82 6.30 2.35
N LYS A 104 -7.90 7.11 2.88
CA LYS A 104 -7.31 6.97 4.22
C LYS A 104 -8.35 7.10 5.35
N ASP A 105 -9.20 8.12 5.26
CA ASP A 105 -10.19 8.45 6.30
C ASP A 105 -11.42 7.54 6.22
N ASP A 106 -11.87 7.17 5.01
CA ASP A 106 -12.94 6.20 4.81
C ASP A 106 -12.52 4.79 5.26
N ILE A 107 -11.29 4.34 4.96
CA ILE A 107 -10.77 3.05 5.48
C ILE A 107 -10.67 3.09 7.00
N LYS A 108 -10.13 4.17 7.59
CA LYS A 108 -10.09 4.35 9.06
C LYS A 108 -11.49 4.24 9.67
N LYS A 109 -12.46 4.95 9.11
CA LYS A 109 -13.87 4.93 9.56
C LYS A 109 -14.51 3.54 9.44
N GLN A 110 -14.19 2.78 8.39
CA GLN A 110 -14.64 1.39 8.25
C GLN A 110 -13.99 0.47 9.31
N MET A 111 -12.70 0.64 9.59
CA MET A 111 -12.00 -0.10 10.66
C MET A 111 -12.58 0.22 12.05
N GLU A 112 -12.84 1.50 12.36
CA GLU A 112 -13.49 1.91 13.60
C GLU A 112 -14.89 1.31 13.74
N ALA A 113 -15.70 1.30 12.67
CA ALA A 113 -17.02 0.69 12.67
C ALA A 113 -16.97 -0.84 12.88
N MET A 114 -16.04 -1.53 12.20
CA MET A 114 -15.83 -2.98 12.34
C MET A 114 -15.35 -3.35 13.75
N ASN A 115 -14.35 -2.63 14.29
CA ASN A 115 -13.85 -2.80 15.65
C ASN A 115 -14.96 -2.59 16.69
N LYS A 116 -15.78 -1.54 16.53
CA LYS A 116 -16.93 -1.27 17.42
C LYS A 116 -17.98 -2.38 17.36
N PHE A 117 -18.23 -2.95 16.18
CA PHE A 117 -19.12 -4.10 16.03
C PHE A 117 -18.58 -5.37 16.71
N ILE A 118 -17.31 -5.70 16.50
CA ILE A 118 -16.65 -6.87 17.11
C ILE A 118 -16.61 -6.73 18.64
N ALA A 119 -16.20 -5.58 19.17
CA ALA A 119 -16.23 -5.30 20.61
C ALA A 119 -17.65 -5.39 21.20
N GLY A 120 -18.64 -4.85 20.48
CA GLY A 120 -20.06 -4.93 20.83
C GLY A 120 -20.62 -6.36 20.91
N SER A 121 -19.93 -7.36 20.36
CA SER A 121 -20.30 -8.78 20.49
C SER A 121 -20.07 -9.37 21.88
N LYS A 122 -19.39 -8.65 22.78
CA LYS A 122 -18.96 -9.12 24.11
C LYS A 122 -18.17 -10.44 24.04
N GLY A 123 -17.16 -10.49 23.17
CA GLY A 123 -16.25 -11.63 23.00
C GLY A 123 -16.82 -12.82 22.21
N LYS A 124 -18.08 -12.76 21.74
CA LYS A 124 -18.69 -13.83 20.92
C LYS A 124 -18.08 -13.92 19.53
N ILE A 125 -17.63 -12.78 19.00
CA ILE A 125 -16.87 -12.64 17.76
C ILE A 125 -15.44 -12.25 18.16
N LYS A 126 -14.46 -12.92 17.56
CA LYS A 126 -13.04 -12.56 17.65
C LYS A 126 -12.47 -12.48 16.24
N SER A 127 -11.71 -11.43 15.97
CA SER A 127 -10.92 -11.32 14.75
C SER A 127 -9.57 -12.00 14.89
N VAL A 128 -9.06 -12.57 13.81
CA VAL A 128 -7.73 -13.19 13.71
C VAL A 128 -6.90 -12.51 12.64
N GLY A 129 -5.60 -12.35 12.89
CA GLY A 129 -4.68 -11.69 11.96
C GLY A 129 -4.94 -10.20 11.77
N ALA A 130 -4.38 -9.66 10.69
CA ALA A 130 -4.44 -8.25 10.32
C ALA A 130 -5.65 -7.94 9.41
N PRO A 131 -6.19 -6.70 9.45
CA PRO A 131 -7.27 -6.30 8.56
C PRO A 131 -6.79 -6.17 7.12
N MET A 132 -7.68 -6.50 6.18
CA MET A 132 -7.42 -6.51 4.75
C MET A 132 -8.43 -5.61 4.02
N VAL A 133 -7.99 -4.81 3.05
CA VAL A 133 -8.88 -4.12 2.11
C VAL A 133 -8.63 -4.68 0.71
N CYS A 134 -9.69 -4.90 -0.07
CA CYS A 134 -9.58 -5.24 -1.49
C CYS A 134 -10.37 -4.25 -2.35
N TYR A 135 -9.84 -3.93 -3.53
CA TYR A 135 -10.41 -2.95 -4.46
C TYR A 135 -10.99 -3.61 -5.71
N TYR A 136 -12.25 -3.31 -6.03
CA TYR A 136 -13.03 -3.94 -7.11
C TYR A 136 -13.00 -3.18 -8.44
N ASN A 137 -12.59 -1.92 -8.44
CA ASN A 137 -12.51 -1.08 -9.64
C ASN A 137 -11.27 -0.16 -9.59
N LYS A 138 -11.19 0.75 -10.57
CA LYS A 138 -10.00 1.59 -10.84
C LYS A 138 -10.34 3.07 -10.97
N ASP A 139 -11.60 3.45 -10.72
CA ASP A 139 -12.03 4.84 -10.72
C ASP A 139 -11.62 5.47 -9.38
N MET A 140 -10.48 6.18 -9.36
CA MET A 140 -9.99 6.85 -8.15
C MET A 140 -10.89 8.01 -7.68
N LYS A 141 -11.97 8.36 -8.40
CA LYS A 141 -13.01 9.29 -7.93
C LYS A 141 -14.20 8.57 -7.30
N LYS A 142 -14.37 7.27 -7.54
CA LYS A 142 -15.44 6.38 -7.02
C LYS A 142 -14.89 4.97 -6.78
N LEU A 143 -13.84 4.87 -5.97
CA LEU A 143 -13.10 3.63 -5.74
C LEU A 143 -13.94 2.71 -4.84
N GLN A 144 -14.26 1.52 -5.33
CA GLN A 144 -15.07 0.52 -4.65
C GLN A 144 -14.14 -0.41 -3.86
N GLY A 145 -14.14 -0.24 -2.54
CA GLY A 145 -13.38 -1.07 -1.61
C GLY A 145 -14.29 -1.99 -0.80
N GLU A 146 -13.71 -3.06 -0.28
CA GLU A 146 -14.30 -3.85 0.81
C GLU A 146 -13.24 -4.12 1.86
N LEU A 147 -13.56 -3.77 3.11
CA LEU A 147 -12.75 -4.06 4.28
C LEU A 147 -13.13 -5.44 4.81
N PHE A 148 -12.14 -6.24 5.19
CA PHE A 148 -12.25 -7.61 5.66
C PHE A 148 -11.49 -7.78 6.98
N PHE A 149 -12.15 -8.39 7.96
CA PHE A 149 -11.56 -8.88 9.20
C PHE A 149 -11.78 -10.40 9.25
N ALA A 150 -10.72 -11.20 9.25
CA ALA A 150 -10.85 -12.65 9.39
C ALA A 150 -11.34 -12.98 10.80
N VAL A 151 -12.12 -14.05 10.97
CA VAL A 151 -12.73 -14.45 12.26
C VAL A 151 -12.55 -15.94 12.54
N GLU A 152 -12.43 -16.32 13.83
CA GLU A 152 -12.20 -17.71 14.25
C GLU A 152 -13.28 -18.70 13.78
N LYS A 153 -14.53 -18.22 13.58
CA LYS A 153 -15.70 -19.06 13.35
C LYS A 153 -16.83 -18.29 12.68
N GLU A 154 -17.85 -19.03 12.23
CA GLU A 154 -19.05 -18.47 11.64
C GLU A 154 -19.81 -17.56 12.63
N CYS A 155 -20.25 -16.39 12.16
CA CYS A 155 -20.93 -15.39 12.96
C CYS A 155 -21.90 -14.54 12.12
N LYS A 156 -22.92 -13.96 12.76
CA LYS A 156 -23.90 -13.11 12.09
C LYS A 156 -23.39 -11.67 11.99
N GLY A 157 -23.24 -11.14 10.76
CA GLY A 157 -23.02 -9.72 10.50
C GLY A 157 -24.26 -8.86 10.81
N LYS A 158 -24.13 -7.53 10.76
CA LYS A 158 -25.24 -6.57 10.98
C LYS A 158 -25.14 -5.37 10.03
N GLY A 159 -26.26 -5.00 9.41
CA GLY A 159 -26.34 -3.83 8.53
C GLY A 159 -25.42 -3.97 7.31
N ALA A 160 -24.48 -3.03 7.16
CA ALA A 160 -23.45 -3.05 6.12
C ALA A 160 -22.35 -4.11 6.35
N ILE A 161 -22.16 -4.57 7.59
CA ILE A 161 -21.21 -5.65 7.91
C ILE A 161 -21.86 -6.99 7.58
N LYS A 162 -21.25 -7.75 6.68
CA LYS A 162 -21.68 -9.09 6.25
C LYS A 162 -20.69 -10.15 6.73
N PHE A 163 -21.12 -11.41 6.70
CA PHE A 163 -20.27 -12.58 6.90
C PHE A 163 -20.04 -13.27 5.55
N SER A 164 -18.85 -13.82 5.33
CA SER A 164 -18.53 -14.64 4.16
C SER A 164 -17.48 -15.70 4.46
N LYS A 165 -17.43 -16.74 3.63
CA LYS A 165 -16.31 -17.70 3.56
C LYS A 165 -15.64 -17.52 2.22
N VAL A 166 -14.34 -17.21 2.23
CA VAL A 166 -13.53 -17.04 1.01
C VAL A 166 -12.67 -18.29 0.87
N LYS A 167 -12.93 -19.06 -0.20
CA LYS A 167 -12.24 -20.32 -0.49
C LYS A 167 -10.71 -20.16 -0.54
N ALA A 168 -10.02 -21.26 -0.27
CA ALA A 168 -8.56 -21.34 -0.45
C ALA A 168 -8.16 -20.91 -1.87
N ARG A 169 -7.07 -20.14 -1.98
CA ARG A 169 -6.61 -19.52 -3.22
C ARG A 169 -5.11 -19.30 -3.21
N LYS A 170 -4.47 -19.37 -4.39
CA LYS A 170 -3.07 -18.99 -4.54
C LYS A 170 -2.97 -17.49 -4.81
N VAL A 171 -1.97 -16.83 -4.22
CA VAL A 171 -1.70 -15.41 -4.41
C VAL A 171 -0.23 -15.17 -4.72
N LEU A 172 0.04 -14.11 -5.48
CA LEU A 172 1.36 -13.48 -5.49
C LEU A 172 1.31 -12.32 -4.51
N ALA A 173 2.21 -12.29 -3.52
CA ALA A 173 2.24 -11.31 -2.45
C ALA A 173 3.61 -10.60 -2.32
N MET A 174 3.62 -9.34 -1.90
CA MET A 174 4.83 -8.57 -1.60
C MET A 174 4.58 -7.64 -0.41
N VAL A 175 5.47 -7.66 0.58
CA VAL A 175 5.38 -6.76 1.75
C VAL A 175 6.06 -5.43 1.42
N HIS A 176 5.25 -4.39 1.22
CA HIS A 176 5.71 -3.01 1.26
C HIS A 176 6.20 -2.66 2.67
N LYS A 177 7.32 -1.95 2.76
CA LYS A 177 7.82 -1.34 3.99
C LYS A 177 8.03 0.15 3.73
N GLY A 178 7.34 1.00 4.50
CA GLY A 178 7.42 2.45 4.36
C GLY A 178 6.10 3.15 4.04
N PRO A 179 6.15 4.46 3.72
CA PRO A 179 4.99 5.34 3.60
C PRO A 179 4.05 4.91 2.46
N TYR A 180 2.74 5.01 2.67
CA TYR A 180 1.71 4.57 1.73
C TYR A 180 1.80 5.26 0.35
N GLU A 181 2.35 6.48 0.31
CA GLU A 181 2.68 7.23 -0.89
C GLU A 181 3.64 6.48 -1.84
N LYS A 182 4.35 5.46 -1.33
CA LYS A 182 5.25 4.56 -2.08
C LYS A 182 4.69 3.14 -2.31
N LEU A 183 3.45 2.84 -1.90
CA LEU A 183 2.80 1.55 -2.25
C LEU A 183 2.81 1.30 -3.77
N MET A 184 2.81 2.39 -4.55
CA MET A 184 2.91 2.36 -5.99
C MET A 184 4.15 1.61 -6.52
N ASP A 185 5.29 1.69 -5.83
CA ASP A 185 6.52 1.01 -6.25
C ASP A 185 6.37 -0.52 -6.09
N THR A 186 5.66 -0.98 -5.05
CA THR A 186 5.26 -2.37 -4.84
C THR A 186 4.34 -2.85 -5.96
N TYR A 187 3.27 -2.10 -6.26
CA TYR A 187 2.33 -2.44 -7.33
C TYR A 187 2.99 -2.52 -8.71
N ASN A 188 3.93 -1.62 -9.01
CA ASN A 188 4.78 -1.69 -10.20
C ASN A 188 5.62 -2.98 -10.22
N ALA A 189 6.38 -3.25 -9.16
CA ALA A 189 7.26 -4.43 -9.06
C ALA A 189 6.50 -5.75 -9.20
N MET A 190 5.34 -5.87 -8.55
CA MET A 190 4.46 -7.05 -8.66
C MET A 190 3.89 -7.21 -10.07
N THR A 191 3.43 -6.14 -10.71
CA THR A 191 2.88 -6.18 -12.07
C THR A 191 3.95 -6.55 -13.10
N LYS A 192 5.18 -6.05 -12.91
CA LYS A 192 6.35 -6.46 -13.69
C LYS A 192 6.62 -7.96 -13.50
N PHE A 193 6.71 -8.44 -12.27
CA PHE A 193 6.96 -9.87 -11.97
C PHE A 193 5.90 -10.80 -12.56
N VAL A 194 4.61 -10.45 -12.43
CA VAL A 194 3.49 -11.16 -13.10
C VAL A 194 3.72 -11.27 -14.60
N THR A 195 4.17 -10.18 -15.23
CA THR A 195 4.41 -10.13 -16.69
C THR A 195 5.62 -10.98 -17.09
N GLU A 196 6.75 -10.85 -16.39
CA GLU A 196 7.99 -11.59 -16.66
C GLU A 196 7.84 -13.10 -16.42
N LYS A 197 7.12 -13.49 -15.37
CA LYS A 197 6.80 -14.90 -15.05
C LYS A 197 5.58 -15.44 -15.79
N LYS A 198 4.90 -14.61 -16.60
CA LYS A 198 3.67 -14.95 -17.35
C LYS A 198 2.54 -15.52 -16.46
N LEU A 199 2.45 -15.03 -15.22
CA LEU A 199 1.44 -15.49 -14.25
C LEU A 199 0.03 -15.06 -14.68
N GLU A 200 -0.93 -15.97 -14.54
CA GLU A 200 -2.33 -15.71 -14.83
C GLU A 200 -3.03 -15.18 -13.58
N VAL A 201 -3.36 -13.89 -13.58
CA VAL A 201 -4.10 -13.22 -12.49
C VAL A 201 -5.60 -13.50 -12.67
N VAL A 202 -6.21 -14.19 -11.70
CA VAL A 202 -7.59 -14.73 -11.79
C VAL A 202 -8.64 -13.62 -11.71
N LYS A 203 -8.38 -12.60 -10.89
CA LYS A 203 -9.25 -11.45 -10.68
C LYS A 203 -8.43 -10.18 -10.79
N ASP A 204 -8.91 -9.20 -11.56
CA ASP A 204 -8.26 -7.89 -11.74
C ASP A 204 -8.50 -6.97 -10.52
N LEU A 205 -8.16 -7.51 -9.34
CA LEU A 205 -8.50 -7.06 -8.00
C LEU A 205 -7.23 -7.07 -7.14
N ALA A 206 -6.92 -5.92 -6.54
CA ALA A 206 -5.82 -5.76 -5.61
C ALA A 206 -6.32 -5.90 -4.17
N CYS A 207 -5.52 -6.54 -3.31
CA CYS A 207 -5.74 -6.55 -1.86
C CYS A 207 -4.51 -6.05 -1.11
N GLU A 208 -4.74 -5.38 0.01
CA GLU A 208 -3.75 -4.85 0.95
C GLU A 208 -4.06 -5.38 2.36
N VAL A 209 -3.06 -5.92 3.06
CA VAL A 209 -3.16 -6.36 4.46
C VAL A 209 -2.28 -5.48 5.33
N TYR A 210 -2.87 -4.71 6.24
CA TYR A 210 -2.16 -3.73 7.07
C TYR A 210 -1.60 -4.40 8.32
N GLN A 211 -0.33 -4.80 8.27
CA GLN A 211 0.29 -5.65 9.29
C GLN A 211 0.61 -4.91 10.60
N ASN A 212 0.59 -3.57 10.60
CA ASN A 212 0.75 -2.73 11.79
C ASN A 212 -0.13 -1.48 11.75
N ASP A 213 -0.30 -0.86 12.91
CA ASP A 213 -1.20 0.27 13.12
C ASP A 213 -0.51 1.61 12.76
N PRO A 214 -1.00 2.38 11.78
CA PRO A 214 -0.39 3.64 11.35
C PRO A 214 -0.49 4.79 12.36
N SER A 215 -1.16 4.59 13.51
CA SER A 215 -1.12 5.51 14.64
C SER A 215 -0.04 5.17 15.68
N LYS A 216 0.62 4.01 15.56
CA LYS A 216 1.57 3.48 16.55
C LYS A 216 3.00 3.31 16.05
N VAL A 217 3.25 3.44 14.75
CA VAL A 217 4.58 3.31 14.12
C VAL A 217 4.86 4.51 13.22
N LYS A 218 6.13 4.78 12.91
CA LYS A 218 6.50 5.83 11.95
C LYS A 218 6.13 5.43 10.51
N PRO A 219 5.98 6.39 9.57
CA PRO A 219 5.73 6.08 8.16
C PRO A 219 6.74 5.10 7.55
N GLU A 220 8.01 5.18 7.94
CA GLU A 220 9.10 4.30 7.50
C GLU A 220 9.00 2.87 8.04
N GLU A 221 8.25 2.67 9.12
CA GLU A 221 8.07 1.42 9.85
C GLU A 221 6.76 0.70 9.47
N LEU A 222 5.89 1.34 8.68
CA LEU A 222 4.64 0.77 8.15
C LEU A 222 4.89 -0.49 7.32
N LYS A 223 3.98 -1.47 7.42
CA LYS A 223 4.04 -2.76 6.72
C LYS A 223 2.69 -3.11 6.11
N THR A 224 2.64 -3.18 4.79
CA THR A 224 1.44 -3.59 4.03
C THR A 224 1.80 -4.75 3.12
N GLU A 225 1.14 -5.90 3.29
CA GLU A 225 1.24 -7.00 2.32
C GLU A 225 0.25 -6.76 1.19
N VAL A 226 0.77 -6.40 0.02
CA VAL A 226 -0.02 -6.26 -1.23
C VAL A 226 -0.08 -7.64 -1.87
N PHE A 227 -1.25 -8.07 -2.36
CA PHE A 227 -1.36 -9.31 -3.12
C PHE A 227 -2.37 -9.28 -4.28
N PHE A 228 -2.11 -10.15 -5.26
CA PHE A 228 -3.01 -10.48 -6.38
C PHE A 228 -3.38 -11.97 -6.34
N GLU A 229 -4.62 -12.30 -6.67
CA GLU A 229 -5.05 -13.71 -6.81
C GLU A 229 -4.53 -14.30 -8.14
N ILE A 230 -3.75 -15.37 -8.07
CA ILE A 230 -3.14 -16.03 -9.24
C ILE A 230 -3.68 -17.44 -9.44
N ALA A 231 -3.71 -17.90 -10.69
CA ALA A 231 -4.07 -19.27 -11.00
C ALA A 231 -3.05 -20.24 -10.38
N PRO A 232 -3.45 -21.45 -9.98
CA PRO A 232 -2.49 -22.50 -9.69
C PRO A 232 -1.60 -22.75 -10.91
N ALA A 233 -0.33 -23.08 -10.68
CA ALA A 233 0.60 -23.37 -11.76
C ALA A 233 0.05 -24.53 -12.61
N LYS A 234 -0.07 -24.30 -13.93
CA LYS A 234 -0.47 -25.33 -14.87
C LYS A 234 0.63 -26.40 -14.85
N LYS A 235 0.26 -27.65 -14.57
CA LYS A 235 1.19 -28.77 -14.73
C LYS A 235 1.47 -28.90 -16.23
N ASP A 236 2.74 -28.92 -16.60
CA ASP A 236 3.11 -29.16 -17.99
C ASP A 236 2.79 -30.62 -18.35
N ASP A 237 1.74 -30.84 -19.13
CA ASP A 237 1.36 -32.15 -19.70
C ASP A 237 2.35 -32.59 -20.79
N LYS A 238 3.63 -32.74 -20.41
CA LYS A 238 4.75 -33.08 -21.31
C LYS A 238 5.55 -34.31 -20.86
N LYS A 239 4.85 -35.22 -20.19
CA LYS A 239 5.01 -36.67 -20.18
C LYS A 239 3.59 -37.24 -20.29
N ASP A 240 3.25 -38.16 -21.19
CA ASP A 240 4.10 -39.10 -21.93
C ASP A 240 3.79 -39.13 -23.44
N ALA A 241 4.83 -38.98 -24.27
CA ALA A 241 4.74 -39.07 -25.73
C ALA A 241 5.95 -39.79 -26.34
N LYS A 242 6.40 -40.89 -25.72
CA LYS A 242 7.49 -41.75 -26.25
C LYS A 242 7.35 -43.21 -25.84
N LYS A 243 6.26 -43.88 -26.22
CA LYS A 243 6.14 -45.35 -26.06
C LYS A 243 5.31 -46.10 -27.11
N ASP A 244 5.42 -45.71 -28.38
CA ASP A 244 4.96 -46.51 -29.54
C ASP A 244 6.10 -46.79 -30.53
N ALA A 245 7.17 -47.41 -30.01
CA ALA A 245 8.22 -48.00 -30.85
C ALA A 245 7.71 -49.31 -31.48
N LYS A 246 6.99 -49.18 -32.60
CA LYS A 246 6.40 -50.28 -33.37
C LYS A 246 7.41 -51.40 -33.67
N ALA A 247 7.29 -52.53 -32.98
CA ALA A 247 8.05 -53.73 -33.28
C ALA A 247 7.64 -54.31 -34.66
N PRO A 248 8.58 -54.87 -35.45
CA PRO A 248 8.28 -55.41 -36.76
C PRO A 248 7.50 -56.73 -36.67
N ALA A 249 6.50 -56.90 -37.54
CA ALA A 249 5.68 -58.11 -37.57
C ALA A 249 6.46 -59.31 -38.14
N ALA A 250 6.61 -60.37 -37.34
CA ALA A 250 7.18 -61.63 -37.78
C ALA A 250 6.20 -62.39 -38.72
N LYS A 251 6.71 -62.91 -39.84
CA LYS A 251 5.92 -63.70 -40.80
C LYS A 251 5.54 -65.05 -40.21
N LYS A 252 4.33 -65.55 -40.53
CA LYS A 252 3.98 -66.98 -40.46
C LYS A 252 3.52 -67.49 -41.85
N PRO A 253 3.59 -68.82 -42.09
CA PRO A 253 3.88 -69.34 -43.44
C PRO A 253 2.67 -69.62 -44.33
N VAL A 254 2.98 -69.88 -45.60
CA VAL A 254 2.08 -70.22 -46.70
C VAL A 254 1.44 -71.61 -46.52
N ALA A 255 0.16 -71.73 -46.88
CA ALA A 255 -0.48 -72.99 -47.23
C ALA A 255 -0.96 -72.96 -48.70
N LYS A 256 -0.98 -74.11 -49.38
CA LYS A 256 -1.20 -74.23 -50.84
C LYS A 256 -2.65 -74.60 -51.22
N LYS A 257 -2.91 -74.50 -52.53
CA LYS A 257 -4.03 -74.99 -53.35
C LYS A 257 -5.13 -73.95 -53.63
N LYS A 258 -5.78 -74.00 -54.79
CA LYS A 258 -5.69 -75.00 -55.87
C LYS A 258 -5.40 -74.35 -57.22
#